data_AF-A0A7C9J5Y0-F1
#
_entry.id   AF-A0A7C9J5Y0-F1
#
_cell.length_a   1.000
_cell.length_b   1.000
_cell.length_c   1.000
_cell.angle_alpha   90.00
_cell.angle_beta   90.00
_cell.angle_gamma   90.00
#
_symmetry.space_group_name_H-M   'P 1'
#
loop_
_entity.id
_entity.type
_entity.pdbx_description
1 polymer ?
#
loop_
_entity_poly.entity_id
_entity_poly.type
_entity_poly.pdbx_seq_one_letter_code
_entity_poly.pdbx_strand_id
1 'polypeptide(L)'
;MAAEDRLTGPDDDPEEFLARRLRDAQRRVRDLPLTGEERERVARRLLAICDAAKRDIPHATTRLEGFIAFLDGEFDTPSGGEFT
;
A
#
# COMPACT_ATOMS: atom_id res chain seq x y z
N MET A 1 -21.95 3.95 32.21
CA MET A 1 -22.00 4.63 30.90
C MET A 1 -21.41 3.63 29.90
N ALA A 2 -22.26 2.95 29.16
CA ALA A 2 -21.91 1.90 28.21
C ALA A 2 -22.71 2.15 26.92
N ALA A 3 -22.17 1.66 25.80
CA ALA A 3 -22.66 1.77 24.43
C ALA A 3 -22.27 3.05 23.67
N GLU A 4 -20.96 3.20 23.42
CA GLU A 4 -20.50 3.67 22.11
C GLU A 4 -20.16 2.45 21.24
N ASP A 5 -21.05 1.47 21.22
CA ASP A 5 -21.04 0.36 20.28
C ASP A 5 -21.64 0.89 18.97
N ARG A 6 -20.94 1.83 18.32
CA ARG A 6 -21.25 2.17 16.93
C ARG A 6 -20.71 1.03 16.11
N LEU A 7 -21.63 0.14 15.75
CA LEU A 7 -21.50 -0.79 14.64
C LEU A 7 -21.29 0.03 13.36
N THR A 8 -20.10 0.58 13.18
CA THR A 8 -19.58 1.01 11.89
C THR A 8 -19.62 -0.24 11.02
N GLY A 9 -20.37 -0.22 9.92
CA GLY A 9 -20.45 -1.39 9.05
C GLY A 9 -19.05 -1.78 8.58
N PRO A 10 -18.81 -3.04 8.17
CA PRO A 10 -17.51 -3.50 7.66
C PRO A 10 -16.99 -2.77 6.39
N ASP A 11 -17.70 -1.72 5.96
CA ASP A 11 -17.44 -0.84 4.83
C ASP A 11 -17.26 0.65 5.26
N ASP A 12 -17.56 1.03 6.51
CA ASP A 12 -17.42 2.40 7.03
C ASP A 12 -16.14 2.61 7.85
N ASP A 13 -15.40 1.53 8.18
CA ASP A 13 -14.12 1.61 8.88
C ASP A 13 -12.97 1.84 7.89
N PRO A 14 -12.41 3.07 7.83
CA PRO A 14 -11.35 3.39 6.87
C PRO A 14 -10.06 2.60 7.15
N GLU A 15 -9.88 2.14 8.39
CA GLU A 15 -8.81 1.22 8.80
C GLU A 15 -8.99 -0.18 8.21
N GLU A 16 -10.22 -0.72 8.21
CA GLU A 16 -10.49 -2.04 7.65
C GLU A 16 -10.35 -2.03 6.12
N PHE A 17 -10.87 -0.98 5.47
CA PHE A 17 -10.68 -0.77 4.03
C PHE A 17 -9.19 -0.71 3.66
N LEU A 18 -8.40 0.06 4.42
CA LEU A 18 -6.97 0.18 4.19
C LEU A 18 -6.23 -1.14 4.45
N ALA A 19 -6.62 -1.88 5.49
CA ALA A 19 -6.04 -3.19 5.77
C ALA A 19 -6.30 -4.21 4.66
N ARG A 20 -7.51 -4.23 4.08
CA ARG A 20 -7.83 -5.05 2.91
C ARG A 20 -6.97 -4.67 1.71
N ARG A 21 -6.87 -3.37 1.40
CA ARG A 21 -6.01 -2.88 0.30
C ARG A 21 -4.53 -3.18 0.49
N LEU A 22 -4.02 -3.10 1.72
CA LEU A 22 -2.64 -3.45 2.04
C LEU A 22 -2.37 -4.94 1.81
N ARG A 23 -3.31 -5.82 2.17
CA ARG A 23 -3.20 -7.26 1.90
C ARG A 23 -3.20 -7.56 0.42
N ASP A 24 -4.05 -6.89 -0.37
CA ASP A 24 -4.06 -7.04 -1.82
C ASP A 24 -2.73 -6.58 -2.44
N ALA A 25 -2.20 -5.43 -2.01
CA ALA A 25 -0.88 -4.97 -2.45
C ALA A 25 0.22 -5.97 -2.10
N GLN A 26 0.24 -6.48 -0.86
CA GLN A 26 1.18 -7.52 -0.44
C GLN A 26 1.06 -8.81 -1.25
N ARG A 27 -0.17 -9.21 -1.60
CA ARG A 27 -0.42 -10.37 -2.44
C ARG A 27 0.15 -10.18 -3.83
N ARG A 28 -0.09 -9.02 -4.46
CA ARG A 28 0.49 -8.67 -5.77
C ARG A 28 2.02 -8.68 -5.73
N VAL A 29 2.62 -8.06 -4.71
CA VAL A 29 4.08 -8.07 -4.50
C VAL A 29 4.65 -9.49 -4.38
N ARG A 30 3.90 -10.41 -3.75
CA ARG A 30 4.32 -11.82 -3.65
C ARG A 30 4.18 -12.61 -4.95
N ASP A 31 3.25 -12.21 -5.81
CA ASP A 31 2.98 -12.85 -7.09
C ASP A 31 3.91 -12.33 -8.19
N LEU A 32 4.36 -11.07 -8.07
CA LEU A 32 5.34 -10.46 -8.96
C LEU A 32 6.71 -11.15 -8.83
N PRO A 33 7.35 -11.55 -9.96
CA PRO A 33 8.69 -12.12 -9.96
C PRO A 33 9.75 -11.01 -9.76
N LEU A 34 9.80 -10.44 -8.55
CA LEU A 34 10.78 -9.41 -8.17
C LEU A 34 12.13 -10.04 -7.80
N THR A 35 13.23 -9.36 -8.15
CA THR A 35 14.56 -9.71 -7.63
C THR A 35 14.64 -9.40 -6.12
N GLY A 36 15.63 -9.98 -5.42
CA GLY A 36 15.80 -9.79 -3.97
C GLY A 36 15.88 -8.33 -3.55
N GLU A 37 16.62 -7.51 -4.32
CA GLU A 37 16.78 -6.07 -4.08
C GLU A 37 15.48 -5.29 -4.31
N GLU A 38 14.74 -5.60 -5.37
CA GLU A 38 13.44 -4.98 -5.67
C GLU A 38 12.42 -5.33 -4.58
N ARG A 39 12.38 -6.59 -4.14
CA ARG A 39 11.51 -7.04 -3.06
C ARG A 39 11.80 -6.28 -1.76
N GLU A 40 13.06 -6.03 -1.44
CA GLU A 40 13.45 -5.27 -0.25
C GLU A 40 13.02 -3.79 -0.34
N ARG A 41 13.22 -3.15 -1.51
CA ARG A 41 12.75 -1.78 -1.77
C ARG A 41 11.23 -1.66 -1.64
N VAL A 42 10.50 -2.61 -2.23
CA VAL A 42 9.04 -2.70 -2.21
C VAL A 42 8.54 -2.94 -0.78
N ALA A 43 9.17 -3.86 -0.03
CA ALA A 43 8.82 -4.12 1.38
C ALA A 43 9.05 -2.89 2.27
N ARG A 44 10.18 -2.18 2.11
CA ARG A 44 10.48 -0.96 2.87
C ARG A 44 9.47 0.15 2.56
N ARG A 45 9.06 0.29 1.30
CA ARG A 45 8.04 1.26 0.88
C ARG A 45 6.66 0.91 1.42
N LEU A 46 6.30 -0.37 1.45
CA LEU A 46 5.05 -0.84 2.02
C LEU A 46 5.00 -0.60 3.54
N LEU A 47 6.10 -0.84 4.27
CA LEU A 47 6.20 -0.50 5.70
C LEU A 47 6.00 0.99 5.97
N ALA A 48 6.59 1.87 5.15
CA ALA A 48 6.40 3.31 5.28
C ALA A 48 4.93 3.73 5.05
N ILE A 49 4.23 3.07 4.13
CA ILE A 49 2.79 3.28 3.90
C ILE A 49 1.98 2.78 5.10
N CYS A 50 2.32 1.63 5.67
CA CYS A 50 1.68 1.12 6.90
C CYS A 50 1.92 2.02 8.12
N ASP A 51 3.05 2.70 8.20
CA ASP A 51 3.31 3.64 9.29
C ASP A 51 2.50 4.93 9.11
N ALA A 52 2.45 5.45 7.87
CA ALA A 52 1.59 6.57 7.50
C ALA A 52 0.11 6.26 7.74
N ALA A 53 -0.33 5.03 7.48
CA ALA A 53 -1.70 4.56 7.71
C ALA A 53 -2.17 4.73 9.17
N LYS A 54 -1.27 4.58 10.14
CA LYS A 54 -1.58 4.73 11.57
C LYS A 54 -1.75 6.18 12.00
N ARG A 55 -1.26 7.14 11.19
CA ARG A 55 -1.24 8.58 11.48
C ARG A 55 -2.24 9.35 10.63
N ASP A 56 -2.27 9.04 9.34
CA ASP A 56 -3.06 9.71 8.31
C ASP A 56 -3.56 8.68 7.29
N ILE A 57 -4.70 8.05 7.61
CA ILE A 57 -5.39 7.10 6.75
C ILE A 57 -5.68 7.64 5.33
N PRO A 58 -6.22 8.86 5.13
CA PRO A 58 -6.49 9.35 3.77
C PRO A 58 -5.20 9.53 2.96
N HIS A 59 -4.13 10.05 3.58
CA HIS A 59 -2.84 10.21 2.91
C HIS A 59 -2.19 8.87 2.57
N ALA A 60 -2.27 7.89 3.47
CA ALA A 60 -1.77 6.55 3.25
C ALA A 60 -2.52 5.83 2.13
N THR A 61 -3.82 6.05 2.01
CA THR A 61 -4.65 5.48 0.92
C THR A 61 -4.17 5.98 -0.44
N THR A 62 -4.02 7.30 -0.62
CA THR A 62 -3.48 7.87 -1.88
C THR A 62 -2.07 7.34 -2.19
N ARG A 63 -1.22 7.21 -1.17
CA ARG A 63 0.14 6.68 -1.34
C ARG A 63 0.15 5.20 -1.69
N LEU A 64 -0.80 4.43 -1.16
CA LEU A 64 -0.99 3.01 -1.45
C LEU A 64 -1.49 2.81 -2.88
N GLU A 65 -2.44 3.62 -3.34
CA GLU A 65 -2.94 3.56 -4.72
C GLU A 65 -1.83 3.85 -5.73
N GLY A 66 -1.02 4.90 -5.51
CA GLY A 66 0.15 5.17 -6.36
C GLY A 66 1.21 4.06 -6.32
N PHE A 67 1.35 3.37 -5.18
CA PHE A 67 2.23 2.21 -5.07
C PHE A 67 1.69 1.00 -5.82
N ILE A 68 0.38 0.75 -5.78
CA ILE A 68 -0.27 -0.30 -6.57
C ILE A 68 -0.11 0.00 -8.07
N ALA A 69 -0.33 1.23 -8.51
CA ALA A 69 -0.11 1.64 -9.90
C ALA A 69 1.36 1.45 -10.34
N PHE A 70 2.33 1.72 -9.45
CA PHE A 70 3.74 1.43 -9.68
C PHE A 70 4.00 -0.08 -9.84
N LEU A 71 3.33 -0.94 -9.06
CA LEU A 71 3.46 -2.40 -9.17
C LEU A 71 2.77 -2.97 -10.42
N ASP A 72 1.64 -2.39 -10.83
CA ASP A 72 0.93 -2.73 -12.08
C ASP A 72 1.66 -2.21 -13.34
N GLY A 73 2.73 -1.42 -13.17
CA GLY A 73 3.53 -0.89 -14.28
C GLY A 73 2.89 0.30 -15.00
N GLU A 74 1.84 0.91 -14.44
CA GLU A 74 1.10 2.01 -15.09
C GLU A 74 1.86 3.36 -15.05
N PHE A 75 2.96 3.43 -14.29
CA PHE A 75 4.00 4.44 -14.48
C PHE A 75 5.10 3.91 -15.40
N ASP A 76 4.72 3.56 -16.62
CA ASP A 76 5.64 3.53 -17.75
C ASP A 76 6.00 4.99 -18.07
N THR A 77 6.98 5.52 -17.34
CA THR A 77 7.87 6.52 -17.89
C THR A 77 9.29 5.96 -17.82
N PRO A 78 9.96 5.79 -18.98
CA PRO A 78 11.31 5.30 -19.05
C PRO A 78 12.23 6.42 -18.57
N SER A 79 13.00 6.20 -17.49
CA SER A 79 14.24 6.94 -17.31
C SER A 79 15.38 5.99 -17.64
N GLY A 80 15.68 5.91 -18.93
CA GLY A 80 17.02 5.52 -19.37
C GLY A 80 18.04 6.46 -18.74
N GLY A 81 19.14 5.90 -18.26
CA GLY A 81 20.22 6.62 -17.62
C GLY A 81 21.24 5.65 -17.09
N GLU A 82 22.08 5.16 -18.00
CA GLU A 82 23.37 4.54 -17.73
C GLU A 82 24.06 5.17 -16.51
N PHE A 83 24.58 4.35 -15.61
CA PHE A 83 25.79 4.70 -14.87
C PHE A 83 26.78 3.56 -15.05
N THR A 84 27.73 3.83 -15.94
CA THR A 84 29.00 3.13 -16.14
C THR A 84 29.89 3.16 -14.91
#